data_AF-A0A9P1CYB8-F1
#
_entry.id   AF-A0A9P1CYB8-F1
#
_cell.length_a   1.000
_cell.length_b   1.000
_cell.length_c   1.000
_cell.angle_alpha   90.00
_cell.angle_beta   90.00
_cell.angle_gamma   90.00
#
_symmetry.space_group_name_H-M   'P 1'
#
loop_
_entity.id
_entity.type
_entity.pdbx_description
1 polymer ?
#
loop_
_entity_poly.entity_id
_entity_poly.type
_entity_poly.pdbx_seq_one_letter_code
_entity_poly.pdbx_strand_id
1 'polypeptide(L)'
;MASPVKVERSAAAAEAVEKYGGYVPNYRARGEQHYRLPYKDKSRLIHVRPHPEWTKVPQHRTQTELFAKRRAARVPDISMDIDGDGVVGPTDYFVAKTFGKDNRLTTPERGRVVEALEDGFLNQYAWGYDQVGAQRKNVVKQLRGKIFNGDNAHELNHVYPPHFNSHKVPRFWTA
;
A
#
# COMPACT_ATOMS: atom_id res chain seq x y z
N MET A 1 -6.37 -1.65 -24.24
CA MET A 1 -6.47 -0.21 -23.91
C MET A 1 -7.92 0.20 -24.07
N ALA A 2 -8.59 0.61 -23.00
CA ALA A 2 -10.00 1.00 -23.08
C ALA A 2 -10.11 2.33 -23.84
N SER A 3 -10.83 2.33 -24.96
CA SER A 3 -11.12 3.53 -25.74
C SER A 3 -11.79 4.59 -24.86
N PRO A 4 -11.41 5.88 -24.98
CA PRO A 4 -12.06 6.93 -24.21
C PRO A 4 -13.55 6.94 -24.59
N VAL A 5 -14.41 6.75 -23.58
CA VAL A 5 -15.85 6.96 -23.71
C VAL A 5 -16.01 8.39 -24.23
N LYS A 6 -16.54 8.54 -25.44
CA LYS A 6 -16.95 9.86 -25.95
C LYS A 6 -18.00 10.37 -24.98
N VAL A 7 -17.60 11.30 -24.11
CA VAL A 7 -18.54 12.07 -23.31
C VAL A 7 -19.26 12.95 -24.32
N GLU A 8 -20.36 12.45 -24.85
CA GLU A 8 -21.31 13.29 -25.55
C GLU A 8 -21.64 14.42 -24.58
N ARG A 9 -21.36 15.66 -25.00
CA ARG A 9 -21.82 16.85 -24.30
C ARG A 9 -23.30 16.60 -24.03
N SER A 10 -23.77 16.75 -22.81
CA SER A 10 -25.21 16.64 -22.55
C SER A 10 -25.88 17.79 -23.29
N ALA A 11 -26.32 17.54 -24.53
CA ALA A 11 -27.04 18.51 -25.36
C ALA A 11 -28.22 19.09 -24.57
N ALA A 12 -28.84 18.25 -23.74
CA ALA A 12 -29.87 18.60 -22.78
C ALA A 12 -29.46 19.71 -21.78
N ALA A 13 -28.20 19.77 -21.31
CA ALA A 13 -27.76 20.81 -20.39
C ALA A 13 -27.52 22.15 -21.09
N ALA A 14 -27.03 22.13 -22.33
CA ALA A 14 -26.89 23.33 -23.16
C ALA A 14 -28.27 23.89 -23.54
N GLU A 15 -29.18 23.03 -23.99
CA GLU A 15 -30.56 23.37 -24.34
C GLU A 15 -31.35 23.91 -23.13
N ALA A 16 -31.18 23.31 -21.95
CA ALA A 16 -31.81 23.81 -20.73
C ALA A 16 -31.34 25.22 -20.34
N VAL A 17 -30.05 25.52 -20.53
CA VAL A 17 -29.50 26.85 -20.24
C VAL A 17 -29.96 27.88 -21.27
N GLU A 18 -30.11 27.49 -22.53
CA GLU A 18 -30.69 28.35 -23.57
C GLU A 18 -32.16 28.67 -23.28
N LYS A 19 -32.93 27.68 -22.82
CA LYS A 19 -34.37 27.81 -22.57
C LYS A 19 -34.73 28.50 -21.25
N TYR A 20 -33.99 28.22 -20.18
CA TYR A 20 -34.33 28.65 -18.81
C TYR A 20 -33.31 29.60 -18.18
N GLY A 21 -32.21 29.89 -18.87
CA GLY A 21 -31.07 30.63 -18.32
C GLY A 21 -30.20 29.75 -17.42
N GLY A 22 -28.91 30.07 -17.31
CA GLY A 22 -27.95 29.32 -16.48
C GLY A 22 -28.13 29.49 -14.96
N TYR A 23 -29.23 30.11 -14.53
CA TYR A 23 -29.47 30.52 -13.16
C TYR A 23 -30.08 29.39 -12.34
N VAL A 24 -29.36 28.91 -11.33
CA VAL A 24 -29.84 27.89 -10.39
C VAL A 24 -30.16 28.57 -9.05
N PRO A 25 -31.30 28.25 -8.40
CA PRO A 25 -31.61 28.76 -7.07
C PRO A 25 -30.49 28.48 -6.06
N ASN A 26 -30.16 29.48 -5.27
CA ASN A 26 -29.09 29.42 -4.28
C ASN A 26 -29.67 29.36 -2.88
N TYR A 27 -29.48 28.23 -2.20
CA TYR A 27 -30.01 27.99 -0.86
C TYR A 27 -28.92 28.15 0.22
N ARG A 28 -29.35 28.52 1.42
CA ARG A 28 -28.52 28.54 2.64
C ARG A 28 -28.41 27.14 3.23
N ALA A 29 -27.49 26.96 4.18
CA ALA A 29 -27.35 25.68 4.91
C ALA A 29 -28.64 25.19 5.58
N ARG A 30 -29.59 26.11 5.88
CA ARG A 30 -30.91 25.80 6.45
C ARG A 30 -31.99 25.46 5.41
N GLY A 31 -31.64 25.42 4.11
CA GLY A 31 -32.58 25.14 3.02
C GLY A 31 -33.41 26.34 2.53
N GLU A 32 -33.30 27.51 3.16
CA GLU A 32 -33.96 28.75 2.70
C GLU A 32 -33.25 29.39 1.51
N GLN A 33 -33.98 30.04 0.60
CA GLN A 33 -33.38 30.76 -0.52
C GLN A 33 -32.57 31.97 -0.04
N HIS A 34 -31.41 32.20 -0.65
CA HIS A 34 -30.47 33.23 -0.21
C HIS A 34 -30.96 34.64 -0.62
N TYR A 35 -31.48 35.41 0.34
CA TYR A 35 -32.12 36.71 0.06
C TYR A 35 -31.28 37.74 -0.73
N ARG A 36 -29.95 37.80 -0.56
CA ARG A 36 -29.09 38.75 -1.32
C ARG A 36 -28.67 38.25 -2.69
N LEU A 37 -28.62 36.93 -2.88
CA LEU A 37 -28.08 36.28 -4.07
C LEU A 37 -28.96 35.06 -4.35
N PRO A 38 -30.23 35.29 -4.73
CA PRO A 38 -31.25 34.23 -4.83
C PRO A 38 -30.94 33.20 -5.92
N TYR A 39 -30.08 33.56 -6.88
CA TYR A 39 -29.65 32.71 -7.98
C TYR A 39 -28.12 32.76 -8.13
N LYS A 40 -27.55 31.65 -8.59
CA LYS A 40 -26.15 31.54 -9.02
C LYS A 40 -26.12 31.19 -10.49
N ASP A 41 -25.37 31.96 -11.28
CA ASP A 41 -25.15 31.62 -12.68
C ASP A 41 -24.15 30.45 -12.77
N LYS A 42 -24.60 29.36 -13.37
CA LYS A 42 -23.82 28.14 -13.65
C LYS A 42 -23.59 27.94 -15.14
N SER A 43 -23.97 28.89 -16.00
CA SER A 43 -23.74 28.84 -17.45
C SER A 43 -22.28 28.52 -17.81
N ARG A 44 -21.33 29.12 -17.07
CA ARG A 44 -19.89 28.90 -17.24
C ARG A 44 -19.47 27.43 -17.08
N LEU A 45 -20.16 26.63 -16.27
CA LEU A 45 -19.80 25.23 -16.00
C LEU A 45 -20.10 24.31 -17.19
N ILE A 46 -20.95 24.73 -18.14
CA ILE A 46 -21.31 23.95 -19.34
C ILE A 46 -20.09 23.76 -20.26
N HIS A 47 -19.23 24.78 -20.32
CA HIS A 47 -18.06 24.78 -21.19
C HIS A 47 -16.81 24.21 -20.50
N VAL A 48 -16.86 23.96 -19.18
CA VAL A 48 -15.75 23.35 -18.45
C VAL A 48 -15.68 21.88 -18.80
N ARG A 49 -14.61 21.47 -19.49
CA ARG A 49 -14.36 20.07 -19.75
C ARG A 49 -14.09 19.36 -18.41
N PRO A 50 -14.75 18.22 -18.13
CA PRO A 50 -14.42 17.45 -16.95
C PRO A 50 -12.98 16.97 -17.06
N HIS A 51 -12.27 16.90 -15.93
CA HIS A 51 -10.95 16.29 -15.90
C HIS A 51 -11.06 14.85 -16.41
N PRO A 52 -10.14 14.39 -17.28
CA PRO A 52 -10.24 13.07 -17.90
C PRO A 52 -10.21 11.94 -16.86
N GLU A 53 -9.67 12.19 -15.68
CA GLU A 53 -9.65 11.24 -14.57
C GLU A 53 -11.03 10.97 -13.96
N TRP A 54 -11.92 11.96 -13.94
CA TRP A 54 -13.27 11.81 -13.36
C TRP A 54 -14.22 11.01 -14.25
N THR A 55 -13.91 10.91 -15.54
CA THR A 55 -14.69 10.14 -16.51
C THR A 55 -14.16 8.71 -16.69
N LYS A 56 -13.03 8.36 -16.07
CA LYS A 56 -12.50 6.99 -16.16
C LYS A 56 -13.44 6.05 -15.45
N VAL A 57 -13.94 5.05 -16.18
CA VAL A 57 -14.66 3.93 -15.57
C VAL A 57 -13.68 3.20 -14.63
N PRO A 58 -14.03 2.99 -13.35
CA PRO A 58 -13.15 2.29 -12.43
C PRO A 58 -12.88 0.87 -12.93
N GLN A 59 -11.63 0.41 -12.81
CA GLN A 59 -11.22 -0.93 -13.26
C GLN A 59 -11.90 -2.07 -12.50
N HIS A 60 -12.41 -1.79 -11.29
CA HIS A 60 -13.10 -2.75 -10.43
C HIS A 60 -14.43 -2.18 -10.01
N ARG A 61 -15.46 -3.02 -10.01
CA ARG A 61 -16.84 -2.60 -9.70
C ARG A 61 -17.07 -2.55 -8.19
N THR A 62 -16.38 -3.40 -7.42
CA THR A 62 -16.52 -3.50 -5.97
C THR A 62 -15.16 -3.39 -5.27
N GLN A 63 -15.17 -2.98 -4.00
CA GLN A 63 -13.99 -2.95 -3.16
C GLN A 63 -13.38 -4.36 -2.98
N THR A 64 -14.23 -5.38 -2.87
CA THR A 64 -13.82 -6.79 -2.74
C THR A 64 -13.03 -7.25 -3.96
N GLU A 65 -13.48 -6.90 -5.18
CA GLU A 65 -12.77 -7.21 -6.42
C GLU A 65 -11.40 -6.52 -6.47
N LEU A 66 -11.33 -5.24 -6.09
CA LEU A 66 -10.07 -4.50 -6.00
C LEU A 66 -9.07 -5.18 -5.05
N PHE A 67 -9.52 -5.57 -3.85
CA PHE A 67 -8.64 -6.25 -2.90
C PHE A 67 -8.23 -7.65 -3.34
N ALA A 68 -9.13 -8.40 -3.99
CA ALA A 68 -8.80 -9.70 -4.57
C ALA A 68 -7.70 -9.57 -5.63
N LYS A 69 -7.82 -8.61 -6.56
CA LYS A 69 -6.76 -8.39 -7.57
C LYS A 69 -5.46 -7.89 -6.96
N ARG A 70 -5.51 -7.04 -5.93
CA ARG A 70 -4.31 -6.61 -5.19
C ARG A 70 -3.62 -7.77 -4.48
N ARG A 71 -4.39 -8.70 -3.91
CA ARG A 71 -3.85 -9.90 -3.26
C ARG A 71 -3.21 -10.82 -4.30
N ALA A 72 -3.90 -11.07 -5.41
CA ALA A 72 -3.37 -11.88 -6.51
C ALA A 72 -2.09 -11.28 -7.11
N ALA A 73 -2.02 -9.95 -7.29
CA ALA A 73 -0.84 -9.28 -7.82
C ALA A 73 0.38 -9.31 -6.88
N ARG A 74 0.19 -9.63 -5.58
CA ARG A 74 1.29 -9.82 -4.62
C ARG A 74 1.84 -11.23 -4.63
N VAL A 75 1.07 -12.21 -5.12
CA VAL A 75 1.50 -13.60 -5.18
C VAL A 75 2.43 -13.74 -6.39
N PRO A 76 3.67 -14.25 -6.22
CA PRO A 76 4.57 -14.53 -7.33
C PRO A 76 3.95 -15.51 -8.33
N ASP A 77 4.33 -15.39 -9.60
CA ASP A 77 3.91 -16.35 -10.62
C ASP A 77 4.61 -17.70 -10.42
N ILE A 78 3.91 -18.81 -10.69
CA ILE A 78 4.42 -20.18 -10.51
C ILE A 78 5.67 -20.46 -11.34
N SER A 79 5.94 -19.73 -12.43
CA SER A 79 7.20 -19.86 -13.18
C SER A 79 8.45 -19.49 -12.36
N MET A 80 8.28 -18.81 -11.23
CA MET A 80 9.36 -18.50 -10.29
C MET A 80 9.72 -19.66 -9.37
N ASP A 81 8.96 -20.75 -9.42
CA ASP A 81 9.28 -22.01 -8.75
C ASP A 81 10.42 -22.70 -9.54
N ILE A 82 11.61 -22.69 -8.96
CA ILE A 82 12.84 -23.18 -9.59
C ILE A 82 13.05 -24.66 -9.28
N ASP A 83 12.77 -25.08 -8.05
CA ASP A 83 12.96 -26.45 -7.55
C ASP A 83 11.77 -27.37 -7.86
N GLY A 84 10.61 -26.81 -8.20
CA GLY A 84 9.45 -27.53 -8.73
C GLY A 84 8.55 -28.13 -7.65
N ASP A 85 8.57 -27.59 -6.43
CA ASP A 85 7.75 -28.07 -5.31
C ASP A 85 6.27 -27.59 -5.38
N GLY A 86 5.96 -26.71 -6.33
CA GLY A 86 4.65 -26.13 -6.57
C GLY A 86 4.36 -24.84 -5.79
N VAL A 87 5.32 -24.32 -5.02
CA VAL A 87 5.20 -23.11 -4.20
C VAL A 87 6.43 -22.22 -4.40
N VAL A 88 6.22 -20.93 -4.66
CA VAL A 88 7.36 -20.01 -4.76
C VAL A 88 7.84 -19.61 -3.37
N GLY A 89 8.97 -20.18 -2.95
CA GLY A 89 9.66 -19.81 -1.73
C GLY A 89 10.30 -18.41 -1.79
N PRO A 90 10.72 -17.83 -0.65
CA PRO A 90 11.42 -16.54 -0.63
C PRO A 90 12.78 -16.62 -1.32
N THR A 91 13.47 -17.76 -1.24
CA THR A 91 14.73 -18.05 -1.93
C THR A 91 14.51 -18.08 -3.44
N ASP A 92 13.51 -18.81 -3.91
CA ASP A 92 13.23 -18.95 -5.35
C ASP A 92 12.76 -17.63 -5.93
N TYR A 93 11.93 -16.89 -5.19
CA TYR A 93 11.52 -15.55 -5.56
C TYR A 93 12.72 -14.60 -5.72
N PHE A 94 13.68 -14.64 -4.78
CA PHE A 94 14.88 -13.81 -4.85
C PHE A 94 15.71 -14.15 -6.09
N VAL A 95 16.03 -15.43 -6.29
CA VAL A 95 16.83 -15.89 -7.44
C VAL A 95 16.10 -15.59 -8.74
N ALA A 96 14.82 -15.93 -8.85
CA ALA A 96 14.02 -15.64 -10.05
C ALA A 96 14.00 -14.14 -10.37
N LYS A 97 13.90 -13.28 -9.34
CA LYS A 97 13.84 -11.82 -9.54
C LYS A 97 15.17 -11.19 -9.92
N THR A 98 16.31 -11.82 -9.58
CA THR A 98 17.63 -11.33 -10.02
C THR A 98 17.86 -11.53 -11.51
N PHE A 99 17.29 -12.58 -12.11
CA PHE A 99 17.47 -12.90 -13.53
C PHE A 99 16.29 -12.50 -14.42
N GLY A 100 15.06 -12.50 -13.90
CA GLY A 100 13.85 -12.16 -14.64
C GLY A 100 13.56 -10.65 -14.64
N LYS A 101 13.33 -10.07 -15.82
CA LYS A 101 12.98 -8.65 -15.95
C LYS A 101 11.55 -8.36 -15.48
N ASP A 102 10.62 -9.26 -15.79
CA ASP A 102 9.22 -9.15 -15.46
C ASP A 102 8.87 -9.93 -14.18
N ASN A 103 7.60 -9.92 -13.77
CA ASN A 103 7.12 -10.76 -12.66
C ASN A 103 6.84 -12.20 -13.11
N ARG A 104 7.62 -12.71 -14.07
CA ARG A 104 7.53 -14.06 -14.63
C ARG A 104 8.88 -14.46 -15.23
N LEU A 105 9.24 -15.74 -15.15
CA LEU A 105 10.42 -16.28 -15.83
C LEU A 105 10.05 -16.84 -17.22
N THR A 106 10.79 -16.42 -18.23
CA THR A 106 10.76 -17.03 -19.57
C THR A 106 11.70 -18.24 -19.65
N THR A 107 11.49 -19.13 -20.62
CA THR A 107 12.35 -20.32 -20.84
C THR A 107 13.85 -20.02 -20.90
N PRO A 108 14.34 -19.01 -21.65
CA PRO A 108 15.78 -18.71 -21.67
C PRO A 108 16.30 -18.13 -20.34
N GLU A 109 15.50 -17.34 -19.63
CA GLU A 109 15.89 -16.81 -18.31
C GLU A 109 15.98 -17.94 -17.28
N ARG A 110 15.06 -18.91 -17.34
CA ARG A 110 15.12 -20.11 -16.50
C ARG A 110 16.41 -20.91 -16.73
N GLY A 111 16.87 -21.02 -17.98
CA GLY A 111 18.16 -21.66 -18.28
C GLY A 111 19.34 -20.98 -17.59
N ARG A 112 19.40 -19.65 -17.60
CA ARG A 112 20.45 -18.87 -16.92
C ARG A 112 20.41 -19.01 -15.41
N VAL A 113 19.21 -19.11 -14.84
CA VAL A 113 19.02 -19.36 -13.40
C VAL A 113 19.63 -20.70 -13.03
N VAL A 114 19.34 -21.76 -13.79
CA VAL A 114 19.89 -23.10 -13.53
C VAL A 114 21.41 -23.10 -13.62
N GLU A 115 21.97 -22.51 -14.68
CA GLU A 115 23.43 -22.36 -14.87
C GLU A 115 24.07 -21.60 -13.69
N ALA A 116 23.47 -20.49 -13.25
CA ALA A 116 23.97 -19.73 -12.11
C ALA A 116 23.91 -20.51 -10.79
N LEU A 117 22.88 -21.35 -10.61
CA LEU A 117 22.77 -22.20 -9.42
C LEU A 117 23.84 -23.30 -9.42
N GLU A 118 24.15 -23.89 -10.58
CA GLU A 118 25.25 -24.83 -10.76
C GLU A 118 26.62 -24.18 -10.48
N ASP A 119 26.81 -22.92 -10.90
CA ASP A 119 28.00 -22.10 -10.62
C ASP A 119 28.12 -21.65 -9.15
N GLY A 120 27.15 -22.01 -8.30
CA GLY A 120 27.18 -21.68 -6.87
C GLY A 120 26.82 -20.22 -6.56
N PHE A 121 25.95 -19.58 -7.36
CA PHE A 121 25.45 -18.22 -7.13
C PHE A 121 24.93 -17.99 -5.71
N LEU A 122 24.28 -18.99 -5.11
CA LEU A 122 23.75 -18.91 -3.73
C LEU A 122 24.83 -18.68 -2.68
N ASN A 123 26.08 -19.07 -2.94
CA ASN A 123 27.21 -18.89 -2.01
C ASN A 123 27.64 -17.42 -1.88
N GLN A 124 27.21 -16.55 -2.79
CA GLN A 124 27.48 -15.11 -2.74
C GLN A 124 26.59 -14.38 -1.72
N TYR A 125 25.54 -15.05 -1.22
CA TYR A 125 24.54 -14.46 -0.35
C TYR A 125 24.47 -15.18 1.00
N ALA A 126 24.11 -14.44 2.04
CA ALA A 126 23.86 -14.97 3.36
C ALA A 126 22.34 -15.00 3.65
N TRP A 127 21.85 -16.17 4.04
CA TRP A 127 20.42 -16.45 4.24
C TRP A 127 20.05 -16.48 5.74
N GLY A 128 18.76 -16.37 6.06
CA GLY A 128 18.24 -16.50 7.43
C GLY A 128 18.05 -15.19 8.20
N TYR A 129 18.35 -14.03 7.59
CA TYR A 129 18.05 -12.73 8.21
C TYR A 129 16.55 -12.42 8.27
N ASP A 130 15.77 -13.05 7.41
CA ASP A 130 14.30 -13.00 7.35
C ASP A 130 13.64 -13.74 8.51
N GLN A 131 14.26 -14.82 9.02
CA GLN A 131 13.76 -15.58 10.18
C GLN A 131 13.66 -14.74 11.45
N VAL A 132 14.47 -13.69 11.57
CA VAL A 132 14.53 -12.83 12.77
C VAL A 132 13.34 -11.85 12.82
N GLY A 133 12.61 -11.68 11.72
CA GLY A 133 11.44 -10.80 11.64
C GLY A 133 11.72 -9.33 12.00
N ALA A 134 10.66 -8.52 12.09
CA ALA A 134 10.78 -7.12 12.51
C ALA A 134 11.15 -6.96 14.01
N GLN A 135 10.86 -7.98 14.82
CA GLN A 135 11.14 -8.04 16.25
C GLN A 135 12.41 -8.87 16.48
N ARG A 136 13.58 -8.24 16.37
CA ARG A 136 14.82 -8.90 16.79
C ARG A 136 14.70 -9.25 18.26
N LYS A 137 14.80 -10.54 18.61
CA LYS A 137 14.73 -11.02 20.01
C LYS A 137 15.69 -10.24 20.94
N ASN A 138 16.82 -9.80 20.38
CA ASN A 138 17.83 -8.99 21.05
C ASN A 138 18.08 -7.68 20.28
N VAL A 139 17.15 -6.72 20.33
CA VAL A 139 17.45 -5.37 19.81
C VAL A 139 18.53 -4.77 20.71
N VAL A 140 19.74 -4.63 20.17
CA VAL A 140 20.81 -3.82 20.78
C VAL A 140 20.34 -2.37 20.82
N LYS A 141 20.14 -1.79 22.01
CA LYS A 141 19.74 -0.40 22.21
C LYS A 141 20.76 0.30 23.07
N GLN A 142 21.15 1.52 22.71
CA GLN A 142 21.99 2.34 23.57
C GLN A 142 21.10 3.34 24.35
N LEU A 143 21.15 3.30 25.68
CA LEU A 143 20.42 4.22 26.57
C LEU A 143 21.38 4.82 27.59
N ARG A 144 21.46 6.16 27.62
CA ARG A 144 22.36 6.97 28.49
C ARG A 144 23.79 6.42 28.62
N GLY A 145 24.39 6.04 27.49
CA GLY A 145 25.79 5.59 27.44
C GLY A 145 26.01 4.11 27.74
N LYS A 146 24.97 3.34 28.11
CA LYS A 146 25.04 1.88 28.22
C LYS A 146 24.36 1.20 27.04
N ILE A 147 24.92 0.06 26.63
CA ILE A 147 24.38 -0.79 25.56
C ILE A 147 23.55 -1.91 26.20
N PHE A 148 22.30 -2.04 25.78
CA PHE A 148 21.31 -3.01 26.24
C PHE A 148 21.00 -4.02 25.15
N ASN A 149 21.07 -5.28 25.52
CA ASN A 149 20.74 -6.49 24.77
C ASN A 149 19.71 -7.29 25.60
N GLY A 150 19.24 -8.44 25.06
CA GLY A 150 18.32 -9.32 25.80
C GLY A 150 18.88 -9.82 27.13
N ASP A 151 20.20 -10.03 27.22
CA ASP A 151 20.85 -10.66 28.37
C ASP A 151 21.09 -9.70 29.55
N ASN A 152 21.20 -8.40 29.29
CA ASN A 152 21.51 -7.37 30.30
C ASN A 152 20.33 -6.41 30.55
N ALA A 153 19.11 -6.81 30.20
CA ALA A 153 17.90 -6.01 30.42
C ALA A 153 17.69 -5.61 31.90
N HIS A 154 18.16 -6.43 32.84
CA HIS A 154 18.10 -6.15 34.28
C HIS A 154 18.97 -4.95 34.71
N GLU A 155 19.99 -4.58 33.93
CA GLU A 155 20.86 -3.44 34.23
C GLU A 155 20.20 -2.07 33.94
N LEU A 156 18.98 -2.05 33.39
CA LEU A 156 18.26 -0.81 33.05
C LEU A 156 18.04 0.08 34.28
N ASN A 157 17.94 -0.54 35.45
CA ASN A 157 17.82 0.11 36.75
C ASN A 157 19.04 0.98 37.12
N HIS A 158 20.22 0.73 36.54
CA HIS A 158 21.42 1.54 36.77
C HIS A 158 21.39 2.86 35.99
N VAL A 159 20.55 2.93 34.96
CA VAL A 159 20.51 4.06 34.03
C VAL A 159 19.42 5.07 34.39
N TYR A 160 18.33 4.59 34.99
CA TYR A 160 17.22 5.43 35.39
C TYR A 160 17.13 5.55 36.92
N PRO A 161 16.82 6.74 37.45
CA PRO A 161 16.51 6.88 38.86
C PRO A 161 15.34 5.95 39.24
N PRO A 162 15.36 5.34 40.44
CA PRO A 162 14.23 4.58 40.92
C PRO A 162 12.99 5.48 40.98
N HIS A 163 11.86 4.98 40.49
CA HIS A 163 10.59 5.69 40.59
C HIS A 163 10.21 5.85 42.07
N PHE A 164 9.45 6.90 42.43
CA PHE A 164 9.19 7.26 43.83
C PHE A 164 8.51 6.14 44.65
N ASN A 165 7.88 5.16 43.99
CA ASN A 165 7.18 4.04 44.62
C ASN A 165 7.91 2.69 44.48
N SER A 166 9.16 2.64 44.01
CA SER A 166 9.89 1.39 43.75
C SER A 166 10.09 0.53 45.00
N HIS A 167 10.03 1.13 46.19
CA HIS A 167 10.12 0.46 47.49
C HIS A 167 8.81 -0.23 47.92
N LYS A 168 7.70 -0.01 47.22
CA LYS A 168 6.42 -0.64 47.56
C LYS A 168 6.36 -2.04 46.98
N VAL A 169 6.53 -3.04 47.84
CA VAL A 169 6.38 -4.45 47.48
C VAL A 169 4.88 -4.80 47.49
N PRO A 170 4.33 -5.47 46.46
CA PRO A 170 2.94 -5.91 46.47
C PRO A 170 2.70 -6.89 47.62
N ARG A 171 1.53 -6.79 48.26
CA ARG A 171 1.17 -7.57 49.46
C ARG A 171 1.07 -9.07 49.20
N PHE A 172 0.77 -9.46 47.96
CA PHE A 172 0.62 -10.85 47.54
C PHE A 172 1.49 -11.09 46.31
N TRP A 173 2.20 -12.23 46.30
CA TRP A 173 3.02 -12.65 45.18
C TRP A 173 2.14 -13.25 44.08
N THR A 174 2.18 -12.69 42.89
CA THR A 174 1.64 -13.31 41.66
C THR A 174 2.81 -13.86 40.87
N ALA A 175 2.93 -15.19 40.84
CA ALA A 175 3.85 -15.93 39.98
C ALA A 175 3.36 -15.94 38.53
#